data_AF-A2FYS0-F1
#
_entry.id   AF-A2FYS0-F1
#
_cell.length_a   1.000
_cell.length_b   1.000
_cell.length_c   1.000
_cell.angle_alpha   90.00
_cell.angle_beta   90.00
_cell.angle_gamma   90.00
#
_symmetry.space_group_name_H-M   'P 1'
#
loop_
_entity.id
_entity.type
_entity.pdbx_description
1 polymer ?
#
loop_
_entity_poly.entity_id
_entity_poly.type
_entity_poly.pdbx_seq_one_letter_code
_entity_poly.pdbx_strand_id
1 'polypeptide(L)'
;MSEEEDFPEPPPKVVKKEEPKKIPKGKKYKKRLLVNLVRTHYDLVHQVFADMGWEETESEEKCTMYWTDAGGSSEICSSLQPFQFYNHFHAVWAIARKVEMLRNYEKLQSQLPELYTFQPKSFLLPGQFAALKTFMLAQKEKQTEPTTFIVKPDRGAQGRGIFLIQEPEQAEYYTESAVVQQYIPPFLIDGYKFDLRLYVLITAVSPLRLYFHNEGMARFCTEPYIAPTSSNLSKVFGHLTNYSLNKKNDHFQKNTDPNDATKGSKRSYSFVLDTIKKMGLDTKELQRKIDRIIRLTIASIQPRLEHQYKATVSVSDDKCRCFEILGFDILLDSSLEPWLIEVNNMPSLSTDSPFDKKLKDSVLKGTLTILDIPKGFKQIVADEEKAVTQMRITGTTELPRFKIFDPEKESEIAKTTNWRQIYPLAPDDPEQEVMDTAIKVAKSMPLVGPIETTTTKARKEHIDQGIQENEKKEKEALQKRVFANTIKSDISKPVNKPLKSEVPRKKKLIIPQYKTPERRRLANIATKKSLSSYLAQLNSNSIFKSMKGTAFKMEEEKNRMADVRRQVQSADDENMLRCIMQMINYNNPQPESADKNPAKPAKGKKYFVNVLNIGHFPNCNFPSK
;
A
#
# COMPACT_ATOMS: atom_id res chain seq x y z
N MET A 1 -2.65 43.48 58.36
CA MET A 1 -3.94 43.77 57.69
C MET A 1 -3.63 44.70 56.55
N SER A 2 -3.46 44.13 55.36
CA SER A 2 -3.25 44.87 54.11
C SER A 2 -4.38 44.44 53.19
N GLU A 3 -5.21 45.40 52.81
CA GLU A 3 -6.35 45.26 51.90
C GLU A 3 -5.83 45.04 50.47
N GLU A 4 -6.27 43.98 49.81
CA GLU A 4 -6.17 43.81 48.35
C GLU A 4 -7.54 44.14 47.75
N GLU A 5 -7.56 45.12 46.84
CA GLU A 5 -8.73 45.54 46.06
C GLU A 5 -9.09 44.47 45.02
N ASP A 6 -10.35 44.03 45.04
CA ASP A 6 -10.91 43.03 44.13
C ASP A 6 -11.43 43.73 42.86
N PHE A 7 -10.80 43.47 41.70
CA PHE A 7 -11.29 43.94 40.40
C PHE A 7 -12.24 42.88 39.79
N PRO A 8 -13.48 43.23 39.39
CA PRO A 8 -14.40 42.26 38.85
C PRO A 8 -13.99 41.80 37.44
N GLU A 9 -13.94 40.48 37.23
CA GLU A 9 -13.72 39.87 35.90
C GLU A 9 -14.80 40.29 34.89
N PRO A 10 -14.43 40.54 33.61
CA PRO A 10 -15.41 40.86 32.58
C PRO A 10 -16.27 39.63 32.23
N PRO A 11 -17.56 39.81 31.89
CA PRO A 11 -18.46 38.71 31.64
C PRO A 11 -18.04 37.91 30.39
N PRO A 12 -18.31 36.58 30.37
CA PRO A 12 -17.93 35.72 29.26
C PRO A 12 -18.64 36.16 27.98
N LYS A 13 -17.85 36.43 26.93
CA LYS A 13 -18.36 36.69 25.58
C LYS A 13 -19.13 35.47 25.08
N VAL A 14 -20.45 35.60 24.96
CA VAL A 14 -21.30 34.65 24.26
C VAL A 14 -20.90 34.65 22.77
N VAL A 15 -20.07 33.68 22.37
CA VAL A 15 -19.80 33.41 20.95
C VAL A 15 -21.05 32.76 20.37
N LYS A 16 -21.86 33.53 19.65
CA LYS A 16 -22.95 32.98 18.81
C LYS A 16 -22.31 32.07 17.76
N LYS A 17 -22.64 30.77 17.78
CA LYS A 17 -22.36 29.85 16.67
C LYS A 17 -23.26 30.28 15.50
N GLU A 18 -22.71 30.98 14.51
CA GLU A 18 -23.42 31.23 13.25
C GLU A 18 -23.31 30.03 12.31
N GLU A 19 -24.41 29.72 11.63
CA GLU A 19 -24.50 28.62 10.67
C GLU A 19 -23.63 28.88 9.41
N PRO A 20 -22.96 27.86 8.86
CA PRO A 20 -22.14 28.02 7.67
C PRO A 20 -22.99 28.42 6.45
N LYS A 21 -22.46 29.37 5.66
CA LYS A 21 -23.12 29.84 4.42
C LYS A 21 -23.17 28.71 3.38
N LYS A 22 -24.39 28.33 2.97
CA LYS A 22 -24.64 27.37 1.88
C LYS A 22 -24.11 27.91 0.55
N ILE A 23 -23.72 27.01 -0.35
CA ILE A 23 -23.24 27.34 -1.71
C ILE A 23 -24.22 28.33 -2.38
N PRO A 24 -23.76 29.44 -2.99
CA PRO A 24 -24.64 30.43 -3.59
C PRO A 24 -25.49 29.80 -4.70
N LYS A 25 -26.80 29.73 -4.49
CA LYS A 25 -27.76 29.31 -5.51
C LYS A 25 -27.83 30.41 -6.58
N GLY A 26 -27.21 30.20 -7.75
CA GLY A 26 -27.37 31.15 -8.87
C GLY A 26 -26.32 31.11 -9.99
N LYS A 27 -25.12 30.55 -9.78
CA LYS A 27 -24.12 30.45 -10.86
C LYS A 27 -24.38 29.21 -11.72
N LYS A 28 -24.62 29.39 -13.03
CA LYS A 28 -24.71 28.29 -14.01
C LYS A 28 -23.32 27.71 -14.27
N TYR A 29 -22.87 26.81 -13.42
CA TYR A 29 -21.62 26.06 -13.62
C TYR A 29 -21.74 25.11 -14.83
N LYS A 30 -20.66 24.92 -15.60
CA LYS A 30 -20.63 23.86 -16.64
C LYS A 30 -20.96 22.52 -15.98
N LYS A 31 -21.99 21.85 -16.50
CA LYS A 31 -22.76 20.81 -15.80
C LYS A 31 -22.10 19.43 -15.70
N ARG A 32 -20.92 19.21 -16.28
CA ARG A 32 -20.44 17.84 -16.57
C ARG A 32 -19.26 17.48 -15.67
N LEU A 33 -19.34 16.31 -15.05
CA LEU A 33 -18.24 15.68 -14.35
C LEU A 33 -17.43 14.89 -15.38
N LEU A 34 -16.12 15.13 -15.41
CA LEU A 34 -15.23 14.50 -16.37
C LEU A 34 -14.45 13.38 -15.67
N VAL A 35 -14.31 12.23 -16.32
CA VAL A 35 -13.52 11.10 -15.82
C VAL A 35 -12.48 10.69 -16.86
N ASN A 36 -11.26 10.44 -16.41
CA ASN A 36 -10.22 9.81 -17.23
C ASN A 36 -10.16 8.32 -16.93
N LEU A 37 -10.50 7.51 -17.94
CA LEU A 37 -10.56 6.05 -17.89
C LEU A 37 -9.51 5.36 -18.79
N VAL A 38 -8.53 6.11 -19.30
CA VAL A 38 -7.52 5.57 -20.24
C VAL A 38 -6.71 4.41 -19.62
N ARG A 39 -6.57 4.39 -18.29
CA ARG A 39 -5.78 3.40 -17.54
C ARG A 39 -6.63 2.31 -16.89
N THR A 40 -7.87 2.12 -17.32
CA THR A 40 -8.67 0.95 -16.96
C THR A 40 -8.95 0.06 -18.16
N HIS A 41 -8.92 -1.26 -17.94
CA HIS A 41 -9.33 -2.26 -18.93
C HIS A 41 -10.69 -2.88 -18.62
N TYR A 42 -11.39 -2.38 -17.60
CA TYR A 42 -12.68 -2.94 -17.17
C TYR A 42 -13.85 -2.20 -17.81
N ASP A 43 -14.54 -2.84 -18.74
CA ASP A 43 -15.75 -2.30 -19.39
C ASP A 43 -16.83 -1.87 -18.39
N LEU A 44 -16.92 -2.55 -17.25
CA LEU A 44 -17.87 -2.20 -16.20
C LEU A 44 -17.61 -0.79 -15.64
N VAL A 45 -16.34 -0.37 -15.53
CA VAL A 45 -16.01 0.97 -15.01
C VAL A 45 -16.53 2.04 -15.97
N HIS A 46 -16.30 1.87 -17.28
CA HIS A 46 -16.86 2.74 -18.32
C HIS A 46 -18.39 2.81 -18.24
N GLN A 47 -19.05 1.64 -18.17
CA GLN A 47 -20.51 1.55 -18.06
C GLN A 47 -21.05 2.29 -16.82
N VAL A 48 -20.44 2.09 -15.65
CA VAL A 48 -20.89 2.72 -14.40
C VAL A 48 -20.74 4.24 -14.44
N PHE A 49 -19.62 4.76 -14.93
CA PHE A 49 -19.44 6.21 -15.06
C PHE A 49 -20.45 6.82 -16.04
N ALA A 50 -20.68 6.18 -17.18
CA ALA A 50 -21.70 6.60 -18.15
C ALA A 50 -23.12 6.58 -17.56
N ASP A 51 -23.50 5.50 -16.87
CA ASP A 51 -24.79 5.35 -16.16
C ASP A 51 -25.00 6.46 -15.12
N MET A 52 -23.93 6.89 -14.46
CA MET A 52 -23.95 7.96 -13.46
C MET A 52 -23.81 9.37 -14.07
N GLY A 53 -23.82 9.47 -15.40
CA GLY A 53 -23.82 10.74 -16.13
C GLY A 53 -22.47 11.48 -16.13
N TRP A 54 -21.37 10.75 -15.95
CA TRP A 54 -20.02 11.26 -16.17
C TRP A 54 -19.67 11.20 -17.66
N GLU A 55 -18.83 12.13 -18.10
CA GLU A 55 -18.32 12.17 -19.47
C GLU A 55 -16.85 11.77 -19.47
N GLU A 56 -16.50 10.81 -20.31
CA GLU A 56 -15.12 10.34 -20.44
C GLU A 56 -14.24 11.39 -21.15
N THR A 57 -13.00 11.51 -20.71
CA THR A 57 -11.99 12.36 -21.33
C THR A 57 -10.62 11.72 -21.25
N GLU A 58 -9.82 11.89 -22.31
CA GLU A 58 -8.40 11.50 -22.31
C GLU A 58 -7.53 12.53 -21.58
N SER A 59 -8.07 13.73 -21.31
CA SER A 59 -7.33 14.80 -20.65
C SER A 59 -7.07 14.45 -19.19
N GLU A 60 -5.80 14.40 -18.82
CA GLU A 60 -5.40 14.31 -17.43
C GLU A 60 -5.77 15.65 -16.72
N GLU A 61 -5.36 16.80 -17.22
CA GLU A 61 -5.56 18.10 -16.54
C GLU A 61 -7.03 18.54 -16.33
N LYS A 62 -7.96 18.09 -17.19
CA LYS A 62 -9.36 18.54 -17.16
C LYS A 62 -10.28 17.59 -16.41
N CYS A 63 -9.90 16.33 -16.23
CA CYS A 63 -10.76 15.37 -15.57
C CYS A 63 -11.00 15.77 -14.11
N THR A 64 -12.20 15.49 -13.61
CA THR A 64 -12.53 15.59 -12.17
C THR A 64 -12.12 14.31 -11.44
N MET A 65 -12.17 13.17 -12.12
CA MET A 65 -11.77 11.87 -11.57
C MET A 65 -10.71 11.23 -12.46
N TYR A 66 -9.62 10.78 -11.85
CA TYR A 66 -8.68 9.85 -12.43
C TYR A 66 -8.95 8.45 -11.92
N TRP A 67 -9.25 7.54 -12.83
CA TRP A 67 -9.36 6.13 -12.52
C TRP A 67 -8.22 5.36 -13.17
N THR A 68 -7.57 4.49 -12.40
CA THR A 68 -6.56 3.56 -12.90
C THR A 68 -6.75 2.21 -12.23
N ASP A 69 -6.45 1.12 -12.93
CA ASP A 69 -6.52 -0.21 -12.30
C ASP A 69 -5.34 -0.47 -11.38
N ALA A 70 -4.15 -0.03 -11.81
CA ALA A 70 -2.91 -0.12 -11.07
C ALA A 70 -2.51 1.28 -10.59
N GLY A 71 -2.27 1.43 -9.28
CA GLY A 71 -2.08 2.76 -8.72
C GLY A 71 -1.42 2.81 -7.35
N GLY A 72 -1.50 3.99 -6.74
CA GLY A 72 -0.78 4.36 -5.52
C GLY A 72 0.60 4.98 -5.77
N SER A 73 0.84 5.47 -6.99
CA SER A 73 2.03 6.27 -7.33
C SER A 73 2.01 7.60 -6.58
N SER A 74 3.13 7.94 -5.93
CA SER A 74 3.27 9.23 -5.24
C SER A 74 3.22 10.39 -6.22
N GLU A 75 3.66 10.16 -7.46
CA GLU A 75 3.72 11.16 -8.52
C GLU A 75 2.31 11.62 -8.91
N ILE A 76 1.37 10.69 -9.14
CA ILE A 76 -0.01 11.03 -9.46
C ILE A 76 -0.63 11.84 -8.32
N CYS A 77 -0.56 11.32 -7.08
CA CYS A 77 -1.10 12.02 -5.91
C CYS A 77 -0.56 13.45 -5.75
N SER A 78 0.74 13.64 -6.00
CA SER A 78 1.39 14.96 -5.89
C SER A 78 1.03 15.92 -7.03
N SER A 79 0.58 15.39 -8.17
CA SER A 79 0.18 16.18 -9.34
C SER A 79 -1.29 16.59 -9.34
N LEU A 80 -2.10 16.01 -8.44
CA LEU A 80 -3.54 16.27 -8.38
C LEU A 80 -3.82 17.75 -8.17
N GLN A 81 -4.67 18.31 -9.03
CA GLN A 81 -5.22 19.63 -8.79
C GLN A 81 -6.25 19.57 -7.66
N PRO A 82 -6.49 20.68 -6.95
CA PRO A 82 -7.41 20.71 -5.80
C PRO A 82 -8.84 20.25 -6.09
N PHE A 83 -9.30 20.20 -7.35
CA PHE A 83 -10.63 19.71 -7.72
C PHE A 83 -10.65 18.25 -8.20
N GLN A 84 -9.50 17.58 -8.28
CA GLN A 84 -9.37 16.25 -8.86
C GLN A 84 -9.42 15.16 -7.79
N PHE A 85 -9.94 14.01 -8.18
CA PHE A 85 -10.00 12.81 -7.35
C PHE A 85 -9.22 11.67 -8.01
N TYR A 86 -8.72 10.76 -7.17
CA TYR A 86 -7.94 9.60 -7.57
C TYR A 86 -8.40 8.36 -6.80
N ASN A 87 -8.58 7.25 -7.49
CA ASN A 87 -9.09 6.00 -6.90
C ASN A 87 -8.04 5.18 -6.14
N HIS A 88 -6.92 5.80 -5.75
CA HIS A 88 -5.96 5.18 -4.83
C HIS A 88 -5.38 6.15 -3.80
N PHE A 89 -5.00 5.60 -2.65
CA PHE A 89 -4.07 6.21 -1.70
C PHE A 89 -2.64 5.71 -1.93
N HIS A 90 -1.67 6.60 -1.73
CA HIS A 90 -0.29 6.19 -1.53
C HIS A 90 -0.17 5.39 -0.21
N ALA A 91 0.82 4.51 -0.08
CA ALA A 91 1.03 3.56 1.05
C ALA A 91 0.08 2.36 1.21
N VAL A 92 -1.03 2.24 0.47
CA VAL A 92 -1.92 1.06 0.61
C VAL A 92 -1.20 -0.26 0.32
N TRP A 93 -0.13 -0.23 -0.47
CA TRP A 93 0.76 -1.37 -0.69
C TRP A 93 1.30 -2.00 0.61
N ALA A 94 1.35 -1.26 1.72
CA ALA A 94 1.84 -1.72 3.01
C ALA A 94 0.95 -2.79 3.65
N ILE A 95 -0.32 -2.89 3.26
CA ILE A 95 -1.21 -4.01 3.60
C ILE A 95 -1.48 -4.94 2.40
N ALA A 96 -1.25 -4.47 1.17
CA ALA A 96 -1.51 -5.29 -0.02
C ALA A 96 -0.37 -6.27 -0.36
N ARG A 97 0.86 -5.99 0.09
CA ARG A 97 2.00 -6.91 -0.03
C ARG A 97 2.04 -7.82 1.19
N LYS A 98 2.09 -9.13 0.96
CA LYS A 98 1.96 -10.16 2.01
C LYS A 98 3.01 -10.00 3.12
N VAL A 99 4.26 -9.73 2.75
CA VAL A 99 5.36 -9.55 3.70
C VAL A 99 5.20 -8.26 4.49
N GLU A 100 4.82 -7.16 3.84
CA GLU A 100 4.62 -5.87 4.52
C GLU A 100 3.40 -5.91 5.45
N MET A 101 2.32 -6.55 5.02
CA MET A 101 1.14 -6.79 5.84
C MET A 101 1.49 -7.56 7.11
N LEU A 102 2.25 -8.65 6.98
CA LEU A 102 2.68 -9.43 8.14
C LEU A 102 3.62 -8.62 9.05
N ARG A 103 4.55 -7.84 8.51
CA ARG A 103 5.40 -6.94 9.31
C ARG A 103 4.59 -5.94 10.12
N ASN A 104 3.61 -5.28 9.48
CA ASN A 104 2.74 -4.31 10.14
C ASN A 104 1.87 -4.97 11.22
N TYR A 105 1.38 -6.18 10.94
CA TYR A 105 0.65 -7.00 11.90
C TYR A 105 1.52 -7.38 13.10
N GLU A 106 2.69 -8.01 12.89
CA GLU A 106 3.61 -8.46 13.97
C GLU A 106 4.03 -7.30 14.87
N LYS A 107 4.26 -6.12 14.26
CA LYS A 107 4.62 -4.90 14.97
C LYS A 107 3.55 -4.53 16.00
N LEU A 108 2.28 -4.52 15.60
CA LEU A 108 1.18 -4.21 16.51
C LEU A 108 0.81 -5.37 17.43
N GLN A 109 0.92 -6.61 16.97
CA GLN A 109 0.75 -7.80 17.81
C GLN A 109 1.72 -7.80 18.99
N SER A 110 2.96 -7.32 18.81
CA SER A 110 3.92 -7.21 19.92
C SER A 110 3.50 -6.27 21.04
N GLN A 111 2.66 -5.27 20.74
CA GLN A 111 2.19 -4.26 21.71
C GLN A 111 0.74 -4.50 22.15
N LEU A 112 -0.06 -5.14 21.29
CA LEU A 112 -1.50 -5.36 21.44
C LEU A 112 -1.84 -6.84 21.12
N PRO A 113 -1.26 -7.83 21.82
CA PRO A 113 -1.39 -9.24 21.50
C PRO A 113 -2.84 -9.74 21.57
N GLU A 114 -3.65 -9.17 22.48
CA GLU A 114 -5.07 -9.52 22.65
C GLU A 114 -5.97 -8.99 21.52
N LEU A 115 -5.50 -7.98 20.76
CA LEU A 115 -6.27 -7.40 19.66
C LEU A 115 -5.89 -8.01 18.31
N TYR A 116 -4.61 -8.30 18.12
CA TYR A 116 -4.05 -8.86 16.88
C TYR A 116 -3.89 -10.37 17.01
N THR A 117 -5.02 -11.07 16.85
CA THR A 117 -5.14 -12.54 16.95
C THR A 117 -5.57 -13.21 15.63
N PHE A 118 -5.82 -12.42 14.58
CA PHE A 118 -6.49 -12.83 13.35
C PHE A 118 -5.56 -13.14 12.16
N GLN A 119 -4.24 -13.24 12.42
CA GLN A 119 -3.30 -13.89 11.50
C GLN A 119 -2.84 -15.22 12.09
N PRO A 120 -2.90 -16.33 11.32
CA PRO A 120 -2.31 -17.58 11.77
C PRO A 120 -0.78 -17.43 11.91
N LYS A 121 -0.16 -18.32 12.69
CA LYS A 121 1.29 -18.27 12.94
C LYS A 121 2.04 -18.25 11.61
N SER A 122 2.87 -17.22 11.43
CA SER A 122 3.53 -16.94 10.16
C SER A 122 5.02 -16.62 10.36
N PHE A 123 5.80 -16.78 9.29
CA PHE A 123 7.23 -16.55 9.23
C PHE A 123 7.62 -15.91 7.88
N LEU A 124 8.60 -15.02 7.88
CA LEU A 124 9.09 -14.31 6.70
C LEU A 124 10.36 -14.96 6.15
N LEU A 125 10.30 -15.50 4.93
CA LEU A 125 11.48 -16.04 4.25
C LEU A 125 12.21 -14.96 3.43
N PRO A 126 13.54 -15.11 3.25
CA PRO A 126 14.41 -16.14 3.89
C PRO A 126 14.80 -15.80 5.34
N GLY A 127 14.52 -14.57 5.81
CA GLY A 127 15.08 -14.03 7.06
C GLY A 127 14.70 -14.75 8.36
N GLN A 128 13.57 -15.46 8.40
CA GLN A 128 13.07 -16.17 9.57
C GLN A 128 13.06 -17.70 9.37
N PHE A 129 13.83 -18.24 8.41
CA PHE A 129 13.90 -19.69 8.18
C PHE A 129 14.30 -20.49 9.43
N ALA A 130 15.30 -20.01 10.18
CA ALA A 130 15.74 -20.68 11.42
C ALA A 130 14.61 -20.75 12.46
N ALA A 131 13.82 -19.68 12.61
CA ALA A 131 12.68 -19.65 13.52
C ALA A 131 11.55 -20.60 13.07
N LEU A 132 11.29 -20.65 11.76
CA LEU A 132 10.37 -21.61 11.15
C LEU A 132 10.80 -23.06 11.45
N LYS A 133 12.08 -23.39 11.21
CA LYS A 133 12.63 -24.72 11.45
C LYS A 133 12.49 -25.15 12.91
N THR A 134 12.89 -24.29 13.85
CA THR A 134 12.72 -24.56 15.29
C THR A 134 11.25 -24.78 15.65
N PHE A 135 10.34 -23.96 15.12
CA PHE A 135 8.92 -24.09 15.40
C PHE A 135 8.33 -25.40 14.84
N MET A 136 8.63 -25.76 13.59
CA MET A 136 8.13 -26.98 12.97
C MET A 136 8.63 -28.23 13.68
N LEU A 137 9.92 -28.29 14.05
CA LEU A 137 10.50 -29.40 14.80
C LEU A 137 9.83 -29.55 16.18
N ALA A 138 9.63 -28.44 16.91
CA ALA A 138 8.95 -28.48 18.20
C ALA A 138 7.47 -28.90 18.11
N GLN A 139 6.79 -28.63 17.00
CA GLN A 139 5.41 -29.12 16.78
C GLN A 139 5.39 -30.62 16.51
N LYS A 140 6.36 -31.12 15.74
CA LYS A 140 6.52 -32.55 15.42
C LYS A 140 6.79 -33.41 16.67
N GLU A 141 7.46 -32.85 17.68
CA GLU A 141 7.65 -33.52 18.97
C GLU A 141 6.37 -33.59 19.82
N LYS A 142 5.43 -32.65 19.61
CA LYS A 142 4.20 -32.53 20.43
C LYS A 142 2.99 -33.22 19.82
N GLN A 143 2.94 -33.37 18.50
CA GLN A 143 1.77 -33.86 17.77
C GLN A 143 2.10 -35.14 17.01
N THR A 144 1.17 -36.08 17.00
CA THR A 144 1.29 -37.32 16.22
C THR A 144 1.13 -37.10 14.73
N GLU A 145 0.38 -36.06 14.33
CA GLU A 145 0.13 -35.71 12.93
C GLU A 145 0.97 -34.49 12.49
N PRO A 146 1.46 -34.47 11.24
CA PRO A 146 2.30 -33.38 10.76
C PRO A 146 1.51 -32.07 10.62
N THR A 147 2.00 -31.02 11.28
CA THR A 147 1.46 -29.66 11.08
C THR A 147 1.81 -29.15 9.69
N THR A 148 0.80 -28.74 8.92
CA THR A 148 0.99 -28.25 7.55
C THR A 148 1.16 -26.74 7.52
N PHE A 149 2.04 -26.25 6.64
CA PHE A 149 2.25 -24.83 6.37
C PHE A 149 2.04 -24.55 4.88
N ILE A 150 1.67 -23.32 4.56
CA ILE A 150 1.50 -22.81 3.20
C ILE A 150 2.55 -21.73 2.94
N VAL A 151 3.30 -21.88 1.86
CA VAL A 151 4.30 -20.91 1.41
C VAL A 151 3.65 -20.02 0.35
N LYS A 152 3.73 -18.70 0.54
CA LYS A 152 3.10 -17.68 -0.31
C LYS A 152 4.16 -16.66 -0.74
N PRO A 153 4.54 -16.57 -2.03
CA PRO A 153 5.48 -15.57 -2.52
C PRO A 153 4.94 -14.14 -2.33
N ASP A 154 5.79 -13.18 -1.96
CA ASP A 154 5.36 -11.80 -1.67
C ASP A 154 4.76 -11.08 -2.89
N ARG A 155 5.38 -11.25 -4.06
CA ARG A 155 4.92 -10.69 -5.34
C ARG A 155 4.05 -11.66 -6.14
N GLY A 156 3.68 -12.80 -5.54
CA GLY A 156 2.82 -13.78 -6.16
C GLY A 156 1.37 -13.30 -6.21
N ALA A 157 0.73 -13.49 -7.37
CA ALA A 157 -0.70 -13.28 -7.56
C ALA A 157 -1.33 -14.53 -8.20
N GLN A 158 -2.66 -14.66 -8.11
CA GLN A 158 -3.42 -15.70 -8.82
C GLN A 158 -3.08 -17.14 -8.42
N GLY A 159 -2.51 -17.35 -7.23
CA GLY A 159 -2.09 -18.66 -6.72
C GLY A 159 -0.74 -19.16 -7.25
N ARG A 160 -0.02 -18.37 -8.06
CA ARG A 160 1.27 -18.80 -8.62
C ARG A 160 2.36 -18.87 -7.54
N GLY A 161 3.08 -19.99 -7.51
CA GLY A 161 4.17 -20.24 -6.56
C GLY A 161 3.71 -20.58 -5.15
N ILE A 162 2.40 -20.80 -4.93
CA ILE A 162 1.89 -21.28 -3.64
C ILE A 162 2.03 -22.79 -3.56
N PHE A 163 2.59 -23.29 -2.47
CA PHE A 163 2.70 -24.72 -2.19
C PHE A 163 2.59 -24.99 -0.69
N LEU A 164 2.33 -26.25 -0.34
CA LEU A 164 2.24 -26.72 1.04
C LEU A 164 3.51 -27.47 1.44
N ILE A 165 3.90 -27.35 2.70
CA ILE A 165 5.03 -28.05 3.31
C ILE A 165 4.61 -28.67 4.64
N GLN A 166 5.25 -29.79 4.98
CA GLN A 166 5.15 -30.46 6.29
C GLN A 166 6.52 -30.64 6.95
N GLU A 167 7.61 -30.47 6.19
CA GLU A 167 8.98 -30.48 6.68
C GLU A 167 9.69 -29.14 6.36
N PRO A 168 10.50 -28.59 7.28
CA PRO A 168 11.15 -27.30 7.07
C PRO A 168 12.16 -27.32 5.91
N GLU A 169 12.80 -28.45 5.64
CA GLU A 169 13.76 -28.64 4.54
C GLU A 169 13.15 -28.32 3.16
N GLN A 170 11.83 -28.46 3.02
CA GLN A 170 11.10 -28.12 1.78
C GLN A 170 11.14 -26.61 1.46
N ALA A 171 11.50 -25.76 2.44
CA ALA A 171 11.63 -24.32 2.27
C ALA A 171 13.07 -23.79 2.48
N GLU A 172 14.05 -24.66 2.74
CA GLU A 172 15.43 -24.29 3.09
C GLU A 172 16.13 -23.49 1.99
N TYR A 173 15.92 -23.87 0.74
CA TYR A 173 16.52 -23.21 -0.42
C TYR A 173 15.64 -22.12 -1.04
N TYR A 174 14.55 -21.73 -0.36
CA TYR A 174 13.68 -20.67 -0.85
C TYR A 174 14.30 -19.30 -0.57
N THR A 175 14.92 -18.71 -1.59
CA THR A 175 15.67 -17.46 -1.49
C THR A 175 14.84 -16.20 -1.74
N GLU A 176 13.66 -16.34 -2.35
CA GLU A 176 12.77 -15.21 -2.60
C GLU A 176 12.00 -14.78 -1.36
N SER A 177 11.46 -13.56 -1.38
CA SER A 177 10.63 -13.06 -0.29
C SER A 177 9.27 -13.76 -0.29
N ALA A 178 8.93 -14.41 0.82
CA ALA A 178 7.68 -15.14 0.99
C ALA A 178 7.20 -15.11 2.43
N VAL A 179 5.91 -15.38 2.60
CA VAL A 179 5.28 -15.67 3.90
C VAL A 179 5.06 -17.17 3.97
N VAL A 180 5.61 -17.82 4.99
CA VAL A 180 5.25 -19.19 5.39
C VAL A 180 4.26 -19.09 6.52
N GLN A 181 3.09 -19.68 6.34
CA GLN A 181 1.97 -19.50 7.24
C GLN A 181 1.40 -20.86 7.64
N GLN A 182 1.04 -21.04 8.91
CA GLN A 182 0.37 -22.27 9.34
C GLN A 182 -0.93 -22.44 8.56
N TYR A 183 -1.13 -23.65 8.01
CA TYR A 183 -2.31 -23.95 7.22
C TYR A 183 -3.54 -24.04 8.13
N ILE A 184 -4.60 -23.31 7.80
CA ILE A 184 -5.84 -23.25 8.58
C ILE A 184 -6.78 -24.37 8.10
N PRO A 185 -7.27 -25.25 9.01
CA PRO A 185 -8.38 -26.15 8.73
C PRO A 185 -9.66 -25.35 8.43
N PRO A 186 -10.24 -25.44 7.22
CA PRO A 186 -11.31 -24.55 6.79
C PRO A 186 -12.69 -25.00 7.28
N PHE A 187 -13.60 -24.04 7.44
CA PHE A 187 -15.04 -24.31 7.39
C PHE A 187 -15.41 -24.78 5.98
N LEU A 188 -16.34 -25.73 5.89
CA LEU A 188 -16.76 -26.32 4.62
C LEU A 188 -18.24 -26.06 4.37
N ILE A 189 -18.56 -25.77 3.12
CA ILE A 189 -19.94 -25.81 2.62
C ILE A 189 -19.95 -26.82 1.47
N ASP A 190 -20.89 -27.76 1.51
CA ASP A 190 -21.00 -28.90 0.58
C ASP A 190 -19.72 -29.75 0.46
N GLY A 191 -18.88 -29.77 1.51
CA GLY A 191 -17.60 -30.49 1.52
C GLY A 191 -16.45 -29.76 0.79
N TYR A 192 -16.67 -28.52 0.33
CA TYR A 192 -15.66 -27.73 -0.38
C TYR A 192 -15.09 -26.62 0.50
N LYS A 193 -13.77 -26.44 0.40
CA LYS A 193 -13.08 -25.26 0.95
C LYS A 193 -13.44 -24.02 0.16
N PHE A 194 -13.61 -22.89 0.84
CA PHE A 194 -13.83 -21.59 0.20
C PHE A 194 -13.12 -20.48 0.97
N ASP A 195 -12.92 -19.35 0.32
CA ASP A 195 -12.61 -18.09 0.99
C ASP A 195 -13.62 -17.01 0.62
N LEU A 196 -13.64 -15.95 1.41
CA LEU A 196 -14.50 -14.80 1.23
C LEU A 196 -13.70 -13.64 0.66
N ARG A 197 -14.11 -13.14 -0.49
CA ARG A 197 -13.69 -11.85 -1.04
C ARG A 197 -14.72 -10.81 -0.64
N LEU A 198 -14.34 -9.93 0.27
CA LEU A 198 -15.16 -8.86 0.83
C LEU A 198 -14.62 -7.50 0.38
N TYR A 199 -15.52 -6.56 0.08
CA TYR A 199 -15.13 -5.23 -0.40
C TYR A 199 -15.14 -4.21 0.74
N VAL A 200 -14.05 -3.44 0.84
CA VAL A 200 -13.89 -2.37 1.82
C VAL A 200 -13.56 -1.08 1.09
N LEU A 201 -14.21 0.01 1.45
CA LEU A 201 -13.98 1.33 0.87
C LEU A 201 -13.36 2.25 1.92
N ILE A 202 -12.27 2.92 1.55
CA ILE A 202 -11.67 4.03 2.29
C ILE A 202 -12.01 5.30 1.54
N THR A 203 -12.80 6.20 2.13
CA THR A 203 -13.13 7.52 1.52
C THR A 203 -12.24 8.64 2.03
N ALA A 204 -11.66 8.48 3.22
CA ALA A 204 -10.78 9.47 3.82
C ALA A 204 -9.82 8.80 4.82
N VAL A 205 -8.63 9.39 5.00
CA VAL A 205 -7.60 8.93 5.97
C VAL A 205 -7.34 9.94 7.09
N SER A 206 -7.95 11.12 7.01
CA SER A 206 -7.87 12.21 8.00
C SER A 206 -9.11 13.11 7.87
N PRO A 207 -10.17 12.91 8.69
CA PRO A 207 -10.36 11.76 9.58
C PRO A 207 -10.52 10.45 8.79
N LEU A 208 -10.17 9.31 9.40
CA LEU A 208 -10.31 8.01 8.76
C LEU A 208 -11.80 7.66 8.60
N ARG A 209 -12.19 7.16 7.42
CA ARG A 209 -13.56 6.73 7.13
C ARG A 209 -13.55 5.42 6.34
N LEU A 210 -14.22 4.40 6.88
CA LEU A 210 -14.21 3.03 6.39
C LEU A 210 -15.63 2.50 6.20
N TYR A 211 -15.83 1.80 5.10
CA TYR A 211 -17.09 1.18 4.75
C TYR A 211 -16.88 -0.27 4.34
N PHE A 212 -17.79 -1.15 4.76
CA PHE A 212 -17.90 -2.54 4.35
C PHE A 212 -19.06 -2.69 3.38
N HIS A 213 -18.84 -3.31 2.22
CA HIS A 213 -19.96 -3.63 1.32
C HIS A 213 -20.69 -4.85 1.88
N ASN A 214 -22.00 -4.76 2.12
CA ASN A 214 -22.80 -5.83 2.74
C ASN A 214 -22.91 -7.10 1.87
N GLU A 215 -22.38 -7.07 0.65
CA GLU A 215 -22.28 -8.23 -0.22
C GLU A 215 -20.82 -8.44 -0.66
N GLY A 216 -20.46 -9.69 -0.91
CA GLY A 216 -19.16 -10.11 -1.39
C GLY A 216 -19.29 -11.39 -2.18
N MET A 217 -18.20 -12.11 -2.35
CA MET A 217 -18.23 -13.42 -3.02
C MET A 217 -17.46 -14.46 -2.22
N ALA A 218 -18.02 -15.66 -2.14
CA ALA A 218 -17.32 -16.85 -1.71
C ALA A 218 -16.74 -17.57 -2.93
N ARG A 219 -15.45 -17.88 -2.91
CA ARG A 219 -14.76 -18.57 -4.01
C ARG A 219 -14.42 -19.99 -3.55
N PHE A 220 -15.07 -20.96 -4.18
CA PHE A 220 -14.96 -22.36 -3.82
C PHE A 220 -13.84 -23.05 -4.59
N CYS A 221 -13.18 -23.96 -3.90
CA CYS A 221 -12.41 -25.04 -4.52
C CYS A 221 -13.29 -25.87 -5.45
N THR A 222 -12.66 -26.53 -6.42
CA THR A 222 -13.36 -27.37 -7.42
C THR A 222 -13.29 -28.85 -7.10
N GLU A 223 -12.43 -29.24 -6.16
CA GLU A 223 -12.37 -30.59 -5.60
C GLU A 223 -12.77 -30.59 -4.12
N PRO A 224 -13.43 -31.66 -3.62
CA PRO A 224 -13.76 -31.80 -2.20
C PRO A 224 -12.52 -31.66 -1.32
N TYR A 225 -12.70 -31.01 -0.18
CA TYR A 225 -11.59 -30.81 0.76
C TYR A 225 -11.25 -32.12 1.47
N ILE A 226 -9.96 -32.44 1.49
CA ILE A 226 -9.37 -33.50 2.31
C ILE A 226 -8.29 -32.85 3.15
N ALA A 227 -8.19 -33.20 4.44
CA ALA A 227 -7.16 -32.69 5.31
C ALA A 227 -5.75 -32.96 4.72
N PRO A 228 -4.81 -31.99 4.78
CA PRO A 228 -3.48 -32.18 4.19
C PRO A 228 -2.72 -33.36 4.81
N THR A 229 -2.22 -34.23 3.95
CA THR A 229 -1.30 -35.33 4.26
C THR A 229 -0.14 -35.26 3.27
N SER A 230 0.96 -35.94 3.57
CA SER A 230 2.14 -36.00 2.68
C SER A 230 1.82 -36.44 1.24
N SER A 231 0.74 -37.23 1.05
CA SER A 231 0.32 -37.72 -0.26
C SER A 231 -0.62 -36.80 -1.04
N ASN A 232 -1.19 -35.76 -0.42
CA ASN A 232 -2.17 -34.88 -1.07
C ASN A 232 -1.78 -33.40 -1.14
N LEU A 233 -0.59 -33.01 -0.65
CA LEU A 233 -0.12 -31.61 -0.67
C LEU A 233 -0.13 -30.95 -2.06
N SER A 234 0.03 -31.75 -3.13
CA SER A 234 0.02 -31.29 -4.52
C SER A 234 -1.38 -31.13 -5.12
N LYS A 235 -2.44 -31.55 -4.42
CA LYS A 235 -3.84 -31.45 -4.88
C LYS A 235 -4.39 -30.02 -4.70
N VAL A 236 -3.85 -29.11 -5.50
CA VAL A 236 -4.10 -27.67 -5.37
C VAL A 236 -5.58 -27.27 -5.51
N PHE A 237 -6.40 -28.03 -6.25
CA PHE A 237 -7.81 -27.71 -6.47
C PHE A 237 -8.73 -27.96 -5.28
N GLY A 238 -8.28 -28.71 -4.26
CA GLY A 238 -8.97 -28.86 -2.97
C GLY A 238 -8.41 -27.91 -1.88
N HIS A 239 -7.18 -27.42 -2.06
CA HIS A 239 -6.48 -26.62 -1.05
C HIS A 239 -6.42 -25.11 -1.36
N LEU A 240 -6.47 -24.71 -2.62
CA LEU A 240 -6.33 -23.31 -3.05
C LEU A 240 -7.63 -22.81 -3.70
N THR A 241 -8.18 -21.73 -3.16
CA THR A 241 -9.47 -21.13 -3.52
C THR A 241 -9.38 -20.13 -4.69
N ASN A 242 -8.16 -19.87 -5.20
CA ASN A 242 -7.94 -18.85 -6.22
C ASN A 242 -8.78 -19.14 -7.47
N TYR A 243 -9.61 -18.17 -7.87
CA TYR A 243 -10.46 -18.28 -9.07
C TYR A 243 -9.66 -18.58 -10.35
N SER A 244 -8.51 -17.93 -10.53
CA SER A 244 -7.62 -18.11 -11.69
C SER A 244 -7.08 -19.55 -11.85
N LEU A 245 -6.97 -20.28 -10.73
CA LEU A 245 -6.60 -21.68 -10.71
C LEU A 245 -7.84 -22.54 -10.99
N ASN A 246 -8.86 -22.42 -10.15
CA ASN A 246 -10.05 -23.26 -10.19
C ASN A 246 -10.84 -23.13 -11.51
N LYS A 247 -10.85 -21.96 -12.16
CA LYS A 247 -11.50 -21.79 -13.47
C LYS A 247 -10.93 -22.65 -14.60
N LYS A 248 -9.75 -23.24 -14.39
CA LYS A 248 -9.08 -24.15 -15.33
C LYS A 248 -9.43 -25.61 -15.08
N ASN A 249 -10.07 -25.93 -13.95
CA ASN A 249 -10.54 -27.28 -13.64
C ASN A 249 -11.87 -27.52 -14.37
N ASP A 250 -12.04 -28.72 -14.94
CA ASP A 250 -13.26 -29.12 -15.65
C ASP A 250 -14.50 -29.16 -14.73
N HIS A 251 -14.30 -29.31 -13.42
CA HIS A 251 -15.35 -29.26 -12.41
C HIS A 251 -15.80 -27.83 -12.05
N PHE A 252 -15.21 -26.79 -12.65
CA PHE A 252 -15.59 -25.42 -12.37
C PHE A 252 -16.98 -25.09 -12.91
N GLN A 253 -17.89 -24.72 -12.01
CA GLN A 253 -19.25 -24.36 -12.36
C GLN A 253 -19.42 -22.84 -12.36
N LYS A 254 -19.62 -22.26 -13.55
CA LYS A 254 -19.96 -20.85 -13.69
C LYS A 254 -21.41 -20.62 -13.29
N ASN A 255 -21.64 -19.54 -12.57
CA ASN A 255 -22.99 -19.06 -12.33
C ASN A 255 -23.55 -18.45 -13.63
N THR A 256 -24.73 -18.91 -14.05
CA THR A 256 -25.44 -18.43 -15.24
C THR A 256 -26.70 -17.61 -14.92
N ASP A 257 -27.12 -17.57 -13.65
CA ASP A 257 -28.36 -16.91 -13.22
C ASP A 257 -28.06 -15.64 -12.42
N PRO A 258 -28.40 -14.44 -12.91
CA PRO A 258 -28.21 -13.18 -12.18
C PRO A 258 -28.97 -13.09 -10.85
N ASN A 259 -30.02 -13.88 -10.68
CA ASN A 259 -30.91 -13.84 -9.53
C ASN A 259 -30.62 -14.96 -8.52
N ASP A 260 -29.85 -15.98 -8.91
CA ASP A 260 -29.46 -17.10 -8.04
C ASP A 260 -27.95 -17.16 -7.87
N ALA A 261 -27.44 -16.41 -6.89
CA ALA A 261 -26.03 -16.43 -6.50
C ALA A 261 -25.66 -17.58 -5.53
N THR A 262 -26.51 -18.61 -5.41
CA THR A 262 -26.30 -19.73 -4.46
C THR A 262 -25.62 -20.94 -5.09
N LYS A 263 -25.49 -20.95 -6.43
CA LYS A 263 -24.95 -22.08 -7.21
C LYS A 263 -23.61 -21.75 -7.85
N GLY A 264 -22.89 -22.82 -8.18
CA GLY A 264 -21.59 -22.78 -8.83
C GLY A 264 -20.41 -22.60 -7.86
N SER A 265 -19.22 -22.41 -8.45
CA SER A 265 -17.95 -22.28 -7.73
C SER A 265 -17.67 -20.84 -7.24
N LYS A 266 -18.56 -19.89 -7.56
CA LYS A 266 -18.61 -18.54 -6.97
C LYS A 266 -20.03 -18.28 -6.49
N ARG A 267 -20.18 -18.00 -5.19
CA ARG A 267 -21.48 -17.77 -4.56
C ARG A 267 -21.47 -16.45 -3.81
N SER A 268 -22.63 -15.91 -3.46
CA SER A 268 -22.69 -14.65 -2.69
C SER A 268 -22.22 -14.84 -1.25
N TYR A 269 -21.74 -13.76 -0.64
CA TYR A 269 -21.47 -13.74 0.80
C TYR A 269 -22.76 -13.90 1.60
N SER A 270 -23.87 -13.29 1.15
CA SER A 270 -25.19 -13.51 1.74
C SER A 270 -25.58 -14.99 1.77
N PHE A 271 -25.29 -15.77 0.72
CA PHE A 271 -25.54 -17.22 0.72
C PHE A 271 -24.75 -17.94 1.83
N VAL A 272 -23.48 -17.56 2.05
CA VAL A 272 -22.67 -18.15 3.12
C VAL A 272 -23.26 -17.81 4.48
N LEU A 273 -23.63 -16.55 4.72
CA LEU A 273 -24.27 -16.14 5.97
C LEU A 273 -25.59 -16.88 6.20
N ASP A 274 -26.45 -16.97 5.18
CA ASP A 274 -27.72 -17.70 5.29
C ASP A 274 -27.50 -19.19 5.58
N THR A 275 -26.47 -19.80 5.00
CA THR A 275 -26.10 -21.20 5.25
C THR A 275 -25.66 -21.41 6.69
N ILE A 276 -24.77 -20.54 7.20
CA ILE A 276 -24.30 -20.57 8.59
C ILE A 276 -25.46 -20.34 9.57
N LYS A 277 -26.35 -19.40 9.27
CA LYS A 277 -27.55 -19.12 10.07
C LYS A 277 -28.50 -20.31 10.12
N LYS A 278 -28.70 -21.01 9.01
CA LYS A 278 -29.50 -22.26 8.95
C LYS A 278 -28.89 -23.40 9.76
N MET A 279 -27.57 -23.39 9.98
CA MET A 279 -26.88 -24.32 10.90
C MET A 279 -27.02 -23.90 12.38
N GLY A 280 -27.71 -22.80 12.68
CA GLY A 280 -27.93 -22.32 14.06
C GLY A 280 -26.77 -21.50 14.65
N LEU A 281 -25.83 -21.04 13.81
CA LEU A 281 -24.62 -20.35 14.24
C LEU A 281 -24.77 -18.82 14.12
N ASP A 282 -24.12 -18.06 15.00
CA ASP A 282 -24.28 -16.60 15.08
C ASP A 282 -23.51 -15.85 13.98
N THR A 283 -24.23 -15.48 12.92
CA THR A 283 -23.68 -14.67 11.83
C THR A 283 -23.41 -13.21 12.20
N LYS A 284 -24.04 -12.68 13.26
CA LYS A 284 -23.80 -11.30 13.71
C LYS A 284 -22.48 -11.20 14.43
N GLU A 285 -22.15 -12.17 15.29
CA GLU A 285 -20.82 -12.29 15.90
C GLU A 285 -19.74 -12.44 14.82
N LEU A 286 -19.95 -13.32 13.84
CA LEU A 286 -19.02 -13.48 12.73
C LEU A 286 -18.78 -12.15 11.98
N GLN A 287 -19.84 -11.41 11.66
CA GLN A 287 -19.71 -10.10 11.01
C GLN A 287 -18.95 -9.10 11.88
N ARG A 288 -19.20 -9.07 13.20
CA ARG A 288 -18.46 -8.20 14.13
C ARG A 288 -16.96 -8.50 14.16
N LYS A 289 -16.60 -9.80 14.15
CA LYS A 289 -15.19 -10.22 14.06
C LYS A 289 -14.56 -9.79 12.74
N ILE A 290 -15.25 -9.96 11.61
CA ILE A 290 -14.78 -9.50 10.29
C ILE A 290 -14.58 -7.99 10.27
N ASP A 291 -15.53 -7.21 10.79
CA ASP A 291 -15.43 -5.74 10.86
C ASP A 291 -14.24 -5.31 11.72
N ARG A 292 -13.99 -5.99 12.84
CA ARG A 292 -12.83 -5.76 13.71
C ARG A 292 -11.51 -6.06 12.99
N ILE A 293 -11.42 -7.18 12.25
CA ILE A 293 -10.25 -7.52 11.43
C ILE A 293 -9.94 -6.42 10.43
N ILE A 294 -10.94 -5.94 9.69
CA ILE A 294 -10.78 -4.88 8.68
C ILE A 294 -10.26 -3.61 9.35
N ARG A 295 -10.94 -3.17 10.41
CA ARG A 295 -10.61 -1.97 11.18
C ARG A 295 -9.17 -2.00 11.71
N LEU A 296 -8.77 -3.08 12.41
CA LEU A 296 -7.41 -3.23 12.95
C LEU A 296 -6.35 -3.34 11.85
N THR A 297 -6.67 -3.98 10.72
CA THR A 297 -5.77 -4.05 9.56
C THR A 297 -5.49 -2.66 9.01
N ILE A 298 -6.51 -1.81 8.84
CA ILE A 298 -6.31 -0.43 8.39
C ILE A 298 -5.63 0.44 9.46
N ALA A 299 -5.97 0.26 10.74
CA ALA A 299 -5.31 0.95 11.85
C ALA A 299 -3.79 0.74 11.82
N SER A 300 -3.33 -0.44 11.38
CA SER A 300 -1.90 -0.74 11.26
C SER A 300 -1.10 0.16 10.31
N ILE A 301 -1.78 0.78 9.34
CA ILE A 301 -1.16 1.68 8.37
C ILE A 301 -1.77 3.09 8.36
N GLN A 302 -2.79 3.38 9.16
CA GLN A 302 -3.45 4.70 9.22
C GLN A 302 -2.44 5.85 9.35
N PRO A 303 -1.44 5.80 10.25
CA PRO A 303 -0.48 6.91 10.41
C PRO A 303 0.33 7.17 9.13
N ARG A 304 0.67 6.09 8.43
CA ARG A 304 1.42 6.14 7.17
C ARG A 304 0.56 6.72 6.04
N LEU A 305 -0.70 6.27 5.93
CA LEU A 305 -1.65 6.79 4.97
C LEU A 305 -1.87 8.29 5.18
N GLU A 306 -2.13 8.71 6.42
CA GLU A 306 -2.34 10.12 6.78
C GLU A 306 -1.12 10.98 6.48
N HIS A 307 0.07 10.56 6.90
CA HIS A 307 1.31 11.29 6.64
C HIS A 307 1.58 11.46 5.14
N GLN A 308 1.47 10.38 4.37
CA GLN A 308 1.74 10.42 2.93
C GLN A 308 0.69 11.21 2.16
N TYR A 309 -0.58 11.10 2.54
CA TYR A 309 -1.64 11.91 1.96
C TYR A 309 -1.37 13.41 2.18
N LYS A 310 -1.09 13.83 3.42
CA LYS A 310 -0.80 15.24 3.75
C LYS A 310 0.48 15.75 3.08
N ALA A 311 1.45 14.87 2.82
CA ALA A 311 2.69 15.24 2.14
C ALA A 311 2.54 15.41 0.62
N THR A 312 1.53 14.77 0.00
CA THR A 312 1.35 14.76 -1.46
C THR A 312 0.18 15.63 -1.91
N VAL A 313 -0.92 15.67 -1.15
CA VAL A 313 -2.13 16.41 -1.49
C VAL A 313 -2.21 17.70 -0.67
N SER A 314 -2.01 18.84 -1.33
CA SER A 314 -2.01 20.17 -0.70
C SER A 314 -3.40 20.82 -0.71
N VAL A 315 -4.38 20.19 -0.05
CA VAL A 315 -5.76 20.70 0.07
C VAL A 315 -6.18 20.72 1.54
N SER A 316 -6.84 21.79 1.98
CA SER A 316 -7.26 22.00 3.38
C SER A 316 -8.78 22.20 3.53
N ASP A 317 -9.57 21.42 2.80
CA ASP A 317 -11.04 21.53 2.76
C ASP A 317 -11.79 20.30 3.32
N ASP A 318 -11.09 19.48 4.09
CA ASP A 318 -11.56 18.25 4.76
C ASP A 318 -12.09 17.13 3.82
N LYS A 319 -12.32 17.38 2.51
CA LYS A 319 -12.74 16.36 1.55
C LYS A 319 -11.52 15.68 0.95
N CYS A 320 -11.35 14.39 1.23
CA CYS A 320 -10.22 13.65 0.71
C CYS A 320 -10.27 13.56 -0.83
N ARG A 321 -9.13 13.75 -1.51
CA ARG A 321 -9.01 13.60 -2.98
C ARG A 321 -8.64 12.20 -3.41
N CYS A 322 -8.35 11.33 -2.46
CA CYS A 322 -8.08 9.93 -2.70
C CYS A 322 -9.18 9.09 -2.05
N PHE A 323 -9.51 7.97 -2.68
CA PHE A 323 -10.32 6.90 -2.08
C PHE A 323 -9.74 5.56 -2.54
N GLU A 324 -10.13 4.45 -1.91
CA GLU A 324 -9.61 3.13 -2.28
C GLU A 324 -10.67 2.06 -2.09
N ILE A 325 -10.85 1.21 -3.11
CA ILE A 325 -11.67 -0.02 -3.01
C ILE A 325 -10.72 -1.20 -2.81
N LEU A 326 -10.76 -1.79 -1.63
CA LEU A 326 -9.96 -2.94 -1.24
C LEU A 326 -10.78 -4.23 -1.34
N GLY A 327 -10.13 -5.32 -1.74
CA GLY A 327 -10.65 -6.68 -1.63
C GLY A 327 -9.97 -7.42 -0.48
N PHE A 328 -10.68 -7.65 0.62
CA PHE A 328 -10.21 -8.46 1.74
C PHE A 328 -10.51 -9.93 1.47
N ASP A 329 -9.50 -10.79 1.64
CA ASP A 329 -9.62 -12.23 1.53
C ASP A 329 -9.63 -12.82 2.94
N ILE A 330 -10.79 -13.30 3.38
CA ILE A 330 -11.01 -13.89 4.71
C ILE A 330 -11.28 -15.38 4.55
N LEU A 331 -10.64 -16.20 5.37
CA LEU A 331 -10.92 -17.63 5.50
C LEU A 331 -11.62 -17.90 6.82
N LEU A 332 -12.69 -18.70 6.80
CA LEU A 332 -13.31 -19.19 8.02
C LEU A 332 -12.68 -20.53 8.36
N ASP A 333 -12.25 -20.71 9.61
CA ASP A 333 -11.78 -22.02 10.08
C ASP A 333 -12.93 -22.95 10.48
N SER A 334 -12.61 -24.20 10.81
CA SER A 334 -13.61 -25.19 11.24
C SER A 334 -14.46 -24.77 12.45
N SER A 335 -14.00 -23.79 13.24
CA SER A 335 -14.68 -23.22 14.40
C SER A 335 -15.41 -21.91 14.08
N LEU A 336 -15.51 -21.54 12.79
CA LEU A 336 -16.04 -20.26 12.31
C LEU A 336 -15.27 -19.02 12.79
N GLU A 337 -13.99 -19.16 13.15
CA GLU A 337 -13.15 -17.99 13.38
C GLU A 337 -12.68 -17.42 12.02
N PRO A 338 -12.85 -16.10 11.78
CA PRO A 338 -12.35 -15.47 10.57
C PRO A 338 -10.86 -15.14 10.66
N TRP A 339 -10.12 -15.51 9.62
CA TRP A 339 -8.68 -15.28 9.49
C TRP A 339 -8.39 -14.41 8.26
N LEU A 340 -7.57 -13.38 8.43
CA LEU A 340 -7.14 -12.54 7.30
C LEU A 340 -6.08 -13.26 6.47
N ILE A 341 -6.35 -13.48 5.19
CA ILE A 341 -5.43 -14.17 4.27
C ILE A 341 -4.59 -13.19 3.47
N GLU A 342 -5.23 -12.19 2.85
CA GLU A 342 -4.58 -11.12 2.10
C GLU A 342 -5.52 -9.92 1.94
N VAL A 343 -4.94 -8.76 1.66
CA VAL A 343 -5.67 -7.57 1.19
C VAL A 343 -5.24 -7.29 -0.24
N ASN A 344 -6.19 -7.08 -1.13
CA ASN A 344 -5.96 -6.75 -2.53
C ASN A 344 -6.33 -5.28 -2.75
N ASN A 345 -5.36 -4.45 -3.12
CA ASN A 345 -5.59 -3.04 -3.51
C ASN A 345 -5.94 -2.85 -4.99
N MET A 346 -5.99 -3.95 -5.74
CA MET A 346 -6.44 -3.98 -7.13
C MET A 346 -7.40 -5.17 -7.32
N PRO A 347 -8.55 -5.20 -6.61
CA PRO A 347 -9.49 -6.30 -6.76
C PRO A 347 -10.01 -6.33 -8.20
N SER A 348 -10.03 -7.52 -8.83
CA SER A 348 -10.53 -7.66 -10.21
C SER A 348 -11.99 -7.20 -10.32
N LEU A 349 -12.25 -6.31 -11.27
CA LEU A 349 -13.57 -5.80 -11.61
C LEU A 349 -14.18 -6.49 -12.86
N SER A 350 -13.55 -7.57 -13.36
CA SER A 350 -14.06 -8.36 -14.49
C SER A 350 -15.42 -8.98 -14.20
N THR A 351 -16.31 -9.03 -15.17
CA THR A 351 -17.70 -9.47 -15.01
C THR A 351 -17.97 -10.80 -15.72
N ASP A 352 -17.25 -11.85 -15.31
CA ASP A 352 -17.31 -13.18 -15.95
C ASP A 352 -18.66 -13.91 -15.75
N SER A 353 -19.52 -13.43 -14.85
CA SER A 353 -20.88 -13.93 -14.62
C SER A 353 -21.86 -12.79 -14.32
N PRO A 354 -23.17 -13.04 -14.46
CA PRO A 354 -24.18 -12.04 -14.13
C PRO A 354 -24.14 -11.62 -12.64
N PHE A 355 -23.81 -12.54 -11.74
CA PHE A 355 -23.56 -12.24 -10.32
C PHE A 355 -22.38 -11.29 -10.13
N ASP A 356 -21.24 -11.53 -10.81
CA ASP A 356 -20.09 -10.61 -10.74
C ASP A 356 -20.49 -9.20 -11.18
N LYS A 357 -21.25 -9.09 -12.28
CA LYS A 357 -21.72 -7.81 -12.80
C LYS A 357 -22.58 -7.08 -11.75
N LYS A 358 -23.59 -7.74 -11.19
CA LYS A 358 -24.48 -7.14 -10.19
C LYS A 358 -23.74 -6.68 -8.94
N LEU A 359 -22.85 -7.52 -8.40
CA LEU A 359 -22.07 -7.19 -7.21
C LEU A 359 -21.14 -6.00 -7.47
N LYS A 360 -20.36 -6.04 -8.56
CA LYS A 360 -19.35 -5.02 -8.85
C LYS A 360 -19.97 -3.70 -9.31
N ASP A 361 -21.11 -3.75 -10.00
CA ASP A 361 -21.91 -2.57 -10.34
C ASP A 361 -22.37 -1.85 -9.06
N SER A 362 -22.90 -2.59 -8.07
CA SER A 362 -23.28 -2.04 -6.75
C SER A 362 -22.09 -1.45 -6.00
N VAL A 363 -20.93 -2.14 -6.00
CA VAL A 363 -19.68 -1.64 -5.39
C VAL A 363 -19.32 -0.29 -5.98
N LEU A 364 -19.21 -0.19 -7.30
CA LEU A 364 -18.76 1.02 -8.00
C LEU A 364 -19.78 2.17 -7.89
N LYS A 365 -21.07 1.91 -8.18
CA LYS A 365 -22.13 2.93 -8.07
C LYS A 365 -22.28 3.44 -6.64
N GLY A 366 -22.23 2.53 -5.66
CA GLY A 366 -22.26 2.89 -4.25
C GLY A 366 -21.06 3.77 -3.86
N THR A 367 -19.85 3.43 -4.29
CA THR A 367 -18.65 4.24 -4.02
C THR A 367 -18.80 5.65 -4.58
N LEU A 368 -19.14 5.79 -5.87
CA LEU A 368 -19.29 7.10 -6.51
C LEU A 368 -20.43 7.94 -5.89
N THR A 369 -21.49 7.27 -5.42
CA THR A 369 -22.59 7.92 -4.70
C THR A 369 -22.12 8.49 -3.36
N ILE A 370 -21.37 7.71 -2.57
CA ILE A 370 -20.81 8.15 -1.27
C ILE A 370 -19.84 9.31 -1.43
N LEU A 371 -18.98 9.27 -2.46
CA LEU A 371 -18.04 10.37 -2.72
C LEU A 371 -18.76 11.71 -2.95
N ASP A 372 -20.04 11.72 -3.35
CA ASP A 372 -20.92 12.89 -3.44
C ASP A 372 -20.22 14.10 -4.08
N ILE A 373 -19.67 13.89 -5.28
CA ILE A 373 -18.94 14.93 -6.02
C ILE A 373 -19.99 15.77 -6.77
N PRO A 374 -20.22 17.04 -6.40
CA PRO A 374 -21.25 17.85 -7.03
C PRO A 374 -20.84 18.24 -8.46
N LYS A 375 -21.83 18.33 -9.35
CA LYS A 375 -21.61 18.89 -10.69
C LYS A 375 -21.04 20.31 -10.58
N GLY A 376 -19.99 20.59 -11.34
CA GLY A 376 -19.28 21.87 -11.25
C GLY A 376 -18.30 21.98 -10.07
N PHE A 377 -17.92 20.86 -9.44
CA PHE A 377 -16.95 20.83 -8.32
C PHE A 377 -15.70 21.67 -8.57
N LYS A 378 -15.12 21.62 -9.78
CA LYS A 378 -13.99 22.46 -10.19
C LYS A 378 -14.20 23.94 -9.94
N GLN A 379 -15.40 24.46 -10.22
CA GLN A 379 -15.70 25.86 -9.99
C GLN A 379 -16.00 26.16 -8.52
N ILE A 380 -16.58 25.21 -7.78
CA ILE A 380 -16.78 25.34 -6.32
C ILE A 380 -15.41 25.50 -5.63
N VAL A 381 -14.45 24.65 -5.96
CA VAL A 381 -13.08 24.72 -5.44
C VAL A 381 -12.40 26.03 -5.86
N ALA A 382 -12.50 26.43 -7.13
CA ALA A 382 -11.92 27.69 -7.60
C ALA A 382 -12.55 28.94 -6.95
N ASP A 383 -13.85 28.92 -6.63
CA ASP A 383 -14.53 30.01 -5.93
C ASP A 383 -14.08 30.07 -4.46
N GLU A 384 -13.88 28.93 -3.78
CA GLU A 384 -13.33 28.84 -2.41
C GLU A 384 -11.88 29.35 -2.36
N GLU A 385 -11.01 28.90 -3.27
CA GLU A 385 -9.61 29.35 -3.34
C GLU A 385 -9.52 30.86 -3.54
N LYS A 386 -10.39 31.42 -4.39
CA LYS A 386 -10.49 32.88 -4.57
C LYS A 386 -10.93 33.58 -3.30
N ALA A 387 -11.92 33.04 -2.58
CA ALA A 387 -12.40 33.61 -1.32
C ALA A 387 -11.32 33.59 -0.23
N VAL A 388 -10.61 32.47 -0.07
CA VAL A 388 -9.47 32.34 0.84
C VAL A 388 -8.33 33.30 0.47
N THR A 389 -8.01 33.42 -0.82
CA THR A 389 -6.99 34.35 -1.29
C THR A 389 -7.36 35.80 -0.99
N GLN A 390 -8.62 36.19 -1.26
CA GLN A 390 -9.12 37.53 -0.94
C GLN A 390 -9.03 37.80 0.56
N MET A 391 -9.46 36.86 1.41
CA MET A 391 -9.37 36.97 2.87
C MET A 391 -7.93 37.22 3.34
N ARG A 392 -6.94 36.49 2.80
CA ARG A 392 -5.52 36.67 3.15
C ARG A 392 -5.01 38.06 2.75
N ILE A 393 -5.51 38.60 1.64
CA ILE A 393 -5.14 39.95 1.16
C ILE A 393 -5.81 41.04 2.00
N THR A 394 -7.08 40.87 2.35
CA THR A 394 -7.88 41.89 3.07
C THR A 394 -7.67 41.88 4.59
N GLY A 395 -7.00 40.86 5.14
CA GLY A 395 -6.75 40.74 6.59
C GLY A 395 -8.00 40.47 7.42
N THR A 396 -9.13 40.16 6.77
CA THR A 396 -10.37 39.72 7.45
C THR A 396 -10.12 38.39 8.17
N THR A 397 -10.58 38.28 9.41
CA THR A 397 -10.38 37.11 10.27
C THR A 397 -11.44 36.02 10.11
N GLU A 398 -12.56 36.31 9.46
CA GLU A 398 -13.63 35.34 9.22
C GLU A 398 -13.42 34.59 7.90
N LEU A 399 -13.15 33.28 8.00
CA LEU A 399 -13.16 32.37 6.86
C LEU A 399 -14.61 32.21 6.37
N PRO A 400 -14.95 32.58 5.12
CA PRO A 400 -16.16 32.09 4.50
C PRO A 400 -15.92 30.62 4.13
N ARG A 401 -15.87 29.70 5.11
CA ARG A 401 -15.73 28.27 4.80
C ARG A 401 -16.98 27.83 4.03
N PHE A 402 -16.88 27.65 2.71
CA PHE A 402 -17.83 26.76 2.05
C PHE A 402 -17.54 25.37 2.61
N LYS A 403 -18.50 24.80 3.35
CA LYS A 403 -18.37 23.44 3.88
C LYS A 403 -18.42 22.46 2.70
N ILE A 404 -17.27 22.21 2.06
CA ILE A 404 -17.11 21.32 0.90
C ILE A 404 -17.35 19.86 1.31
N PHE A 405 -16.99 19.51 2.53
CA PHE A 405 -17.21 18.19 3.11
C PHE A 405 -18.17 18.24 4.29
N ASP A 406 -19.11 17.30 4.31
CA ASP A 406 -19.92 17.03 5.50
C ASP A 406 -19.89 15.53 5.82
N PRO A 407 -19.19 15.11 6.89
CA PRO A 407 -19.07 13.69 7.22
C PRO A 407 -20.42 13.07 7.56
N GLU A 408 -21.36 13.81 8.17
CA GLU A 408 -22.70 13.29 8.48
C GLU A 408 -23.51 13.06 7.21
N LYS A 409 -23.39 13.98 6.24
CA LYS A 409 -24.03 13.81 4.93
C LYS A 409 -23.48 12.56 4.22
N GLU A 410 -22.17 12.34 4.24
CA GLU A 410 -21.56 11.15 3.67
C GLU A 410 -22.06 9.86 4.37
N SER A 411 -22.16 9.88 5.71
CA SER A 411 -22.72 8.77 6.50
C SER A 411 -24.18 8.47 6.12
N GLU A 412 -25.03 9.50 5.96
CA GLU A 412 -26.42 9.33 5.53
C GLU A 412 -26.54 8.83 4.09
N ILE A 413 -25.70 9.33 3.18
CA ILE A 413 -25.65 8.84 1.79
C ILE A 413 -25.28 7.35 1.77
N ALA A 414 -24.31 6.93 2.58
CA ALA A 414 -23.89 5.54 2.64
C ALA A 414 -25.05 4.59 2.98
N LYS A 415 -25.99 4.99 3.86
CA LYS A 415 -27.19 4.20 4.19
C LYS A 415 -28.14 3.97 3.00
N THR A 416 -28.06 4.79 1.96
CA THR A 416 -28.83 4.61 0.71
C THR A 416 -28.17 3.65 -0.27
N THR A 417 -26.94 3.21 0.04
CA THR A 417 -26.14 2.29 -0.77
C THR A 417 -25.98 0.96 -0.04
N ASN A 418 -25.30 -0.01 -0.67
CA ASN A 418 -24.97 -1.28 -0.01
C ASN A 418 -23.66 -1.24 0.80
N TRP A 419 -23.09 -0.05 1.01
CA TRP A 419 -21.92 0.18 1.86
C TRP A 419 -22.36 0.56 3.27
N ARG A 420 -22.00 -0.27 4.25
CA ARG A 420 -22.22 -0.01 5.68
C ARG A 420 -20.97 0.62 6.27
N GLN A 421 -21.10 1.77 6.91
CA GLN A 421 -20.00 2.40 7.63
C GLN A 421 -19.55 1.51 8.80
N ILE A 422 -18.25 1.26 8.87
CA ILE A 422 -17.60 0.51 9.97
C ILE A 422 -16.63 1.38 10.76
N TYR A 423 -16.26 2.58 10.27
CA TYR A 423 -15.53 3.58 11.04
C TYR A 423 -15.74 4.98 10.45
N PRO A 424 -15.88 6.05 11.27
CA PRO A 424 -15.98 6.03 12.74
C PRO A 424 -17.26 5.32 13.21
N LEU A 425 -17.23 4.82 14.44
CA LEU A 425 -18.36 4.18 15.11
C LEU A 425 -19.09 5.20 15.98
N ALA A 426 -20.22 4.80 16.56
CA ALA A 426 -20.89 5.63 17.54
C ALA A 426 -19.98 5.82 18.77
N PRO A 427 -20.00 7.00 19.44
CA PRO A 427 -19.11 7.27 20.58
C PRO A 427 -19.27 6.30 21.77
N ASP A 428 -20.44 5.66 21.90
CA ASP A 428 -20.78 4.67 22.91
C ASP A 428 -20.41 3.23 22.50
N ASP A 429 -19.95 3.01 21.27
CA ASP A 429 -19.49 1.70 20.80
C ASP A 429 -18.11 1.40 21.41
N PRO A 430 -17.95 0.31 22.20
CA PRO A 430 -16.68 -0.03 22.84
C PRO A 430 -15.54 -0.27 21.83
N GLU A 431 -15.87 -0.65 20.59
CA GLU A 431 -14.85 -0.85 19.56
C GLU A 431 -14.26 0.47 19.02
N GLN A 432 -14.88 1.62 19.31
CA GLN A 432 -14.31 2.92 19.02
C GLN A 432 -13.02 3.16 19.83
N GLU A 433 -13.04 2.85 21.13
CA GLU A 433 -11.87 2.98 22.01
C GLU A 433 -10.75 2.00 21.61
N VAL A 434 -11.13 0.78 21.22
CA VAL A 434 -10.19 -0.23 20.68
C VAL A 434 -9.47 0.32 19.45
N MET A 435 -10.21 0.97 18.55
CA MET A 435 -9.65 1.57 17.34
C MET A 435 -8.75 2.76 17.62
N ASP A 436 -9.16 3.65 18.51
CA ASP A 436 -8.36 4.82 18.89
C ASP A 436 -7.06 4.39 19.58
N THR A 437 -7.12 3.34 20.40
CA THR A 437 -5.94 2.70 21.01
C THR A 437 -5.02 2.11 19.95
N ALA A 438 -5.54 1.32 19.00
CA ALA A 438 -4.74 0.72 17.93
C ALA A 438 -4.06 1.79 17.05
N ILE A 439 -4.78 2.84 16.67
CA ILE A 439 -4.23 3.96 15.88
C ILE A 439 -3.17 4.72 16.70
N LYS A 440 -3.42 4.99 17.98
CA LYS A 440 -2.46 5.68 18.86
C LYS A 440 -1.15 4.91 18.97
N VAL A 441 -1.22 3.59 19.18
CA VAL A 441 -0.04 2.72 19.21
C VAL A 441 0.65 2.69 17.84
N ALA A 442 -0.10 2.60 16.74
CA ALA A 442 0.48 2.67 15.41
C ALA A 442 1.22 4.00 15.16
N LYS A 443 0.70 5.13 15.67
CA LYS A 443 1.31 6.47 15.56
C LYS A 443 2.59 6.62 16.37
N SER A 444 2.68 5.98 17.54
CA SER A 444 3.90 6.05 18.38
C SER A 444 5.05 5.24 17.79
N MET A 445 4.75 4.32 16.87
CA MET A 445 5.76 3.49 16.25
C MET A 445 6.43 4.17 15.04
N PRO A 446 7.71 3.85 14.72
CA PRO A 446 8.38 4.41 13.56
C PRO A 446 7.65 4.10 12.24
N LEU A 447 7.44 5.12 11.40
CA LEU A 447 6.78 5.02 10.09
C LEU A 447 7.61 4.26 9.04
N VAL A 448 8.94 4.21 9.23
CA VAL A 448 9.91 3.55 8.33
C VAL A 448 11.02 2.92 9.18
N GLY A 449 11.28 1.64 8.93
CA GLY A 449 12.45 0.92 9.46
C GLY A 449 12.26 -0.59 9.33
N PRO A 450 13.31 -1.38 9.06
CA PRO A 450 13.25 -2.81 9.30
C PRO A 450 12.87 -3.02 10.77
N ILE A 451 12.10 -4.08 11.06
CA ILE A 451 11.90 -4.60 12.42
C ILE A 451 13.25 -4.51 13.12
N GLU A 452 13.31 -3.80 14.26
CA GLU A 452 14.55 -3.60 15.01
C GLU A 452 15.24 -4.97 15.15
N THR A 453 16.29 -5.19 14.38
CA THR A 453 17.12 -6.38 14.55
C THR A 453 17.72 -6.30 15.95
N THR A 454 17.99 -7.43 16.58
CA THR A 454 18.69 -7.51 17.87
C THR A 454 19.92 -6.59 17.92
N THR A 455 20.61 -6.43 16.79
CA THR A 455 21.74 -5.52 16.61
C THR A 455 21.38 -4.02 16.67
N THR A 456 20.20 -3.64 16.18
CA THR A 456 19.71 -2.26 16.20
C THR A 456 19.20 -1.89 17.60
N LYS A 457 18.52 -2.82 18.27
CA LYS A 457 18.10 -2.69 19.67
C LYS A 457 19.30 -2.53 20.60
N ALA A 458 20.33 -3.37 20.45
CA ALA A 458 21.58 -3.26 21.21
C ALA A 458 22.32 -1.92 20.97
N ARG A 459 22.31 -1.40 19.74
CA ARG A 459 22.89 -0.07 19.44
C ARG A 459 22.12 1.05 20.13
N LYS A 460 20.78 0.97 20.17
CA LYS A 460 19.92 1.98 20.80
C LYS A 460 20.10 1.97 22.31
N GLU A 461 20.10 0.78 22.92
CA GLU A 461 20.39 0.60 24.35
C GLU A 461 21.78 1.13 24.73
N HIS A 462 22.80 0.90 23.89
CA HIS A 462 24.14 1.43 24.12
C HIS A 462 24.21 2.97 23.96
N ILE A 463 23.42 3.56 23.05
CA ILE A 463 23.32 5.01 22.90
C ILE A 463 22.60 5.62 24.11
N ASP A 464 21.49 5.02 24.56
CA ASP A 464 20.71 5.49 25.69
C ASP A 464 21.50 5.39 27.02
N GLN A 465 22.28 4.32 27.19
CA GLN A 465 23.24 4.21 28.30
C GLN A 465 24.30 5.30 28.25
N GLY A 466 24.84 5.62 27.07
CA GLY A 466 25.79 6.71 26.88
C GLY A 466 25.21 8.09 27.21
N ILE A 467 23.93 8.32 26.89
CA ILE A 467 23.22 9.56 27.25
C ILE A 467 23.03 9.65 28.77
N GLN A 468 22.57 8.58 29.42
CA GLN A 468 22.40 8.55 30.88
C GLN A 468 23.71 8.75 31.64
N GLU A 469 24.81 8.15 31.17
CA GLU A 469 26.13 8.37 31.77
C GLU A 469 26.61 9.81 31.62
N ASN A 470 26.35 10.43 30.47
CA ASN A 470 26.70 11.84 30.24
C ASN A 470 25.87 12.77 31.12
N GLU A 471 24.56 12.54 31.24
CA GLU A 471 23.69 13.30 32.16
C GLU A 471 24.12 13.15 33.63
N LYS A 472 24.56 11.95 34.03
CA LYS A 472 25.08 11.71 35.38
C LYS A 472 26.38 12.47 35.62
N LYS A 473 27.32 12.43 34.67
CA LYS A 473 28.58 13.20 34.74
C LYS A 473 28.32 14.71 34.79
N GLU A 474 27.31 15.18 34.06
CA GLU A 474 26.95 16.60 34.03
C GLU A 474 26.30 17.04 35.36
N LYS A 475 25.45 16.21 35.95
CA LYS A 475 24.90 16.44 37.31
C LYS A 475 25.99 16.44 38.39
N GLU A 476 26.95 15.52 38.32
CA GLU A 476 28.09 15.47 39.24
C GLU A 476 29.01 16.70 39.07
N ALA A 477 29.25 17.15 37.84
CA ALA A 477 30.00 18.37 37.56
C ALA A 477 29.28 19.63 38.06
N LEU A 478 27.94 19.66 37.96
CA LEU A 478 27.12 20.74 38.48
C LEU A 478 27.13 20.76 40.01
N GLN A 479 27.03 19.62 40.68
CA GLN A 479 27.16 19.51 42.14
C GLN A 479 28.53 19.97 42.62
N LYS A 480 29.62 19.59 41.93
CA LYS A 480 30.98 20.07 42.26
C LYS A 480 31.12 21.58 42.09
N ARG A 481 30.49 22.17 41.06
CA ARG A 481 30.47 23.64 40.86
C ARG A 481 29.67 24.36 41.95
N VAL A 482 28.51 23.82 42.33
CA VAL A 482 27.69 24.37 43.41
C VAL A 482 28.46 24.32 44.73
N PHE A 483 29.06 23.17 45.07
CA PHE A 483 29.88 23.01 46.28
C PHE A 483 31.10 23.94 46.31
N ALA A 484 31.81 24.10 45.19
CA ALA A 484 32.93 25.02 45.08
C ALA A 484 32.52 26.51 45.22
N ASN A 485 31.30 26.86 44.81
CA ASN A 485 30.76 28.21 44.98
C ASN A 485 30.28 28.45 46.42
N THR A 486 29.74 27.44 47.11
CA THR A 486 29.38 27.52 48.54
C THR A 486 30.61 27.72 49.43
N ILE A 487 31.75 27.08 49.09
CA ILE A 487 33.02 27.28 49.82
C ILE A 487 33.61 28.67 49.58
N LYS A 488 33.35 29.28 48.41
CA LYS A 488 33.81 30.64 48.09
C LYS A 488 32.96 31.75 48.72
N SER A 489 31.74 31.46 49.18
CA SER A 489 30.87 32.44 49.86
C SER A 489 31.13 32.59 51.36
N ASP A 490 31.95 31.74 51.98
CA ASP A 490 32.21 31.77 53.43
C ASP A 490 33.51 32.49 53.85
N ILE A 491 34.21 33.16 52.93
CA ILE A 491 35.37 34.00 53.28
C ILE A 491 35.28 35.35 52.55
N SER A 492 34.55 36.31 53.13
CA SER A 492 34.99 37.71 53.35
C SER A 492 33.80 38.65 53.67
N LYS A 493 33.91 39.41 54.78
CA LYS A 493 33.15 40.66 55.05
C LYS A 493 34.01 41.90 54.65
N PRO A 494 33.62 43.16 54.93
CA PRO A 494 32.88 44.05 54.04
C PRO A 494 33.59 45.41 53.80
N VAL A 495 33.48 46.05 52.62
CA VAL A 495 33.77 47.51 52.50
C VAL A 495 32.84 48.18 51.47
N ASN A 496 32.48 49.42 51.81
CA ASN A 496 31.41 50.27 51.31
C ASN A 496 31.81 51.17 50.11
N LYS A 497 30.81 51.56 49.28
CA LYS A 497 30.71 52.68 48.29
C LYS A 497 31.33 52.52 46.88
N PRO A 498 30.87 53.30 45.87
CA PRO A 498 29.49 53.55 45.42
C PRO A 498 29.31 53.24 43.90
N LEU A 499 28.06 53.17 43.43
CA LEU A 499 27.72 52.95 42.01
C LEU A 499 28.33 54.02 41.09
N LYS A 500 29.07 53.57 40.06
CA LYS A 500 29.22 54.30 38.79
C LYS A 500 28.87 53.37 37.63
N SER A 501 27.99 53.89 36.79
CA SER A 501 27.52 53.32 35.53
C SER A 501 28.64 53.30 34.49
N GLU A 502 29.07 52.12 34.07
CA GLU A 502 29.75 51.94 32.79
C GLU A 502 29.29 50.65 32.11
N VAL A 503 28.78 50.81 30.89
CA VAL A 503 28.40 49.76 29.95
C VAL A 503 29.68 49.17 29.33
N PRO A 504 29.92 47.84 29.38
CA PRO A 504 30.96 47.23 28.57
C PRO A 504 30.41 46.52 27.33
N ARG A 505 30.95 46.99 26.21
CA ARG A 505 30.89 46.53 24.82
C ARG A 505 30.86 45.00 24.59
N LYS A 506 30.12 44.64 23.53
CA LYS A 506 30.08 43.34 22.83
C LYS A 506 31.49 42.71 22.68
N LYS A 507 31.70 41.54 23.27
CA LYS A 507 32.79 40.63 22.86
C LYS A 507 32.28 39.72 21.73
N LYS A 508 33.01 39.75 20.60
CA LYS A 508 32.87 38.86 19.45
C LYS A 508 33.01 37.41 19.91
N LEU A 509 32.00 36.57 19.65
CA LEU A 509 32.18 35.12 19.69
C LEU A 509 32.84 34.69 18.38
N ILE A 510 34.02 34.10 18.51
CA ILE A 510 34.80 33.50 17.44
C ILE A 510 34.12 32.17 17.10
N ILE A 511 33.62 32.05 15.87
CA ILE A 511 33.11 30.80 15.30
C ILE A 511 34.33 29.99 14.82
N PRO A 512 34.52 28.72 15.25
CA PRO A 512 35.54 27.85 14.68
C PRO A 512 35.19 27.53 13.22
N GLN A 513 36.06 27.94 12.30
CA GLN A 513 36.00 27.53 10.90
C GLN A 513 36.29 26.03 10.78
N TYR A 514 35.27 25.22 10.50
CA TYR A 514 35.49 23.90 9.91
C TYR A 514 35.72 24.07 8.41
N LYS A 515 36.93 23.71 7.99
CA LYS A 515 37.37 23.66 6.59
C LYS A 515 36.49 22.68 5.81
N THR A 516 35.82 23.20 4.79
CA THR A 516 35.15 22.45 3.72
C THR A 516 36.19 21.65 2.90
N PRO A 517 35.97 20.34 2.62
CA PRO A 517 36.78 19.63 1.64
C PRO A 517 36.31 19.94 0.21
N GLU A 518 37.12 20.68 -0.54
CA GLU A 518 37.09 20.73 -2.00
C GLU A 518 37.37 19.36 -2.62
N ARG A 519 36.34 18.52 -2.73
CA ARG A 519 36.34 17.34 -3.62
C ARG A 519 35.01 17.23 -4.34
N ARG A 520 34.74 18.14 -5.28
CA ARG A 520 33.67 17.96 -6.29
C ARG A 520 33.81 18.78 -7.58
N ARG A 521 35.02 19.26 -7.92
CA ARG A 521 35.26 20.01 -9.17
C ARG A 521 36.36 19.48 -10.11
N LEU A 522 36.94 18.30 -9.82
CA LEU A 522 37.91 17.66 -10.73
C LEU A 522 37.44 16.32 -11.35
N ALA A 523 36.17 15.92 -11.15
CA ALA A 523 35.63 14.68 -11.73
C ALA A 523 34.83 14.88 -13.04
N ASN A 524 34.54 16.12 -13.46
CA ASN A 524 33.64 16.40 -14.58
C ASN A 524 34.32 16.93 -15.86
N ILE A 525 35.66 16.85 -15.95
CA ILE A 525 36.40 17.29 -17.15
C ILE A 525 37.07 16.10 -17.88
N ALA A 526 37.15 14.92 -17.25
CA ALA A 526 37.74 13.72 -17.87
C ALA A 526 36.74 12.84 -18.65
N THR A 527 35.43 13.05 -18.53
CA THR A 527 34.39 12.19 -19.14
C THR A 527 33.80 12.71 -20.45
N LYS A 528 34.12 13.94 -20.87
CA LYS A 528 33.63 14.48 -22.17
C LYS A 528 34.53 14.19 -23.37
N LYS A 529 35.80 13.83 -23.16
CA LYS A 529 36.74 13.49 -24.25
C LYS A 529 36.71 12.02 -24.67
N SER A 530 36.12 11.11 -23.88
CA SER A 530 35.99 9.69 -24.26
C SER A 530 34.68 9.37 -24.99
N LEU A 531 33.62 10.17 -24.79
CA LEU A 531 32.32 9.92 -25.43
C LEU A 531 32.30 10.25 -26.92
N SER A 532 33.05 11.26 -27.37
CA SER A 532 33.10 11.62 -28.80
C SER A 532 33.93 10.63 -29.63
N SER A 533 34.97 10.01 -29.07
CA SER A 533 35.72 8.96 -29.77
C SER A 533 34.96 7.62 -29.80
N TYR A 534 34.15 7.35 -28.78
CA TYR A 534 33.32 6.13 -28.71
C TYR A 534 32.11 6.17 -29.67
N LEU A 535 31.47 7.34 -29.81
CA LEU A 535 30.39 7.55 -30.79
C LEU A 535 30.90 7.51 -32.25
N ALA A 536 32.15 7.91 -32.50
CA ALA A 536 32.79 7.76 -33.82
C ALA A 536 33.10 6.29 -34.17
N GLN A 537 33.39 5.44 -33.16
CA GLN A 537 33.57 3.99 -33.33
C GLN A 537 32.24 3.24 -33.55
N LEU A 538 31.14 3.69 -32.94
CA LEU A 538 29.82 3.08 -33.13
C LEU A 538 29.24 3.34 -34.54
N ASN A 539 29.50 4.50 -35.13
CA ASN A 539 29.07 4.82 -36.49
C ASN A 539 29.88 4.11 -37.59
N SER A 540 31.01 3.49 -37.27
CA SER A 540 31.87 2.79 -38.25
C SER A 540 31.71 1.26 -38.24
N ASN A 541 30.91 0.68 -37.35
CA ASN A 541 30.71 -0.78 -37.32
C ASN A 541 29.62 -1.26 -38.29
N SER A 542 30.07 -2.04 -39.26
CA SER A 542 29.42 -2.55 -40.47
C SER A 542 28.31 -3.60 -40.27
N ILE A 543 27.67 -3.67 -39.11
CA ILE A 543 26.72 -4.74 -38.76
C ILE A 543 25.44 -4.71 -39.63
N PHE A 544 25.04 -3.55 -40.16
CA PHE A 544 23.85 -3.44 -41.01
C PHE A 544 24.09 -3.78 -42.50
N LYS A 545 25.35 -3.92 -42.94
CA LYS A 545 25.65 -4.25 -44.35
C LYS A 545 25.62 -5.75 -44.65
N SER A 546 25.78 -6.62 -43.66
CA SER A 546 25.82 -8.08 -43.86
C SER A 546 24.44 -8.78 -43.83
N MET A 547 23.36 -8.08 -43.48
CA MET A 547 21.99 -8.63 -43.45
C MET A 547 21.16 -8.29 -44.71
N LYS A 548 21.78 -8.28 -45.90
CA LYS A 548 21.05 -8.23 -47.17
C LYS A 548 21.06 -9.61 -47.81
N GLY A 549 20.09 -10.44 -47.46
CA GLY A 549 19.97 -11.77 -48.05
C GLY A 549 18.88 -12.63 -47.45
N THR A 550 17.67 -12.10 -47.28
CA THR A 550 16.43 -12.90 -47.18
C THR A 550 15.24 -11.95 -47.20
N ALA A 551 14.32 -12.13 -48.14
CA ALA A 551 13.10 -11.35 -48.20
C ALA A 551 12.19 -11.74 -47.02
N PHE A 552 12.11 -10.90 -46.00
CA PHE A 552 11.28 -11.14 -44.81
C PHE A 552 9.81 -10.79 -45.12
N LYS A 553 8.94 -11.81 -45.04
CA LYS A 553 7.49 -11.63 -44.90
C LYS A 553 7.14 -11.67 -43.41
N MET A 554 6.71 -10.53 -42.87
CA MET A 554 5.67 -10.32 -41.83
C MET A 554 5.87 -8.93 -41.17
N GLU A 555 4.79 -8.14 -41.14
CA GLU A 555 4.70 -6.77 -40.58
C GLU A 555 5.17 -6.71 -39.10
N GLU A 556 4.97 -7.80 -38.37
CA GLU A 556 5.32 -7.99 -36.97
C GLU A 556 6.82 -7.91 -36.70
N GLU A 557 7.65 -8.46 -37.58
CA GLU A 557 9.12 -8.47 -37.43
C GLU A 557 9.71 -7.08 -37.69
N LYS A 558 9.10 -6.32 -38.61
CA LYS A 558 9.44 -4.90 -38.85
C LYS A 558 9.12 -4.04 -37.63
N ASN A 559 7.96 -4.24 -37.02
CA ASN A 559 7.55 -3.54 -35.81
C ASN A 559 8.46 -3.89 -34.62
N ARG A 560 8.85 -5.16 -34.49
CA ARG A 560 9.82 -5.62 -33.49
C ARG A 560 11.18 -4.94 -33.65
N MET A 561 11.71 -4.87 -34.87
CA MET A 561 12.99 -4.20 -35.16
C MET A 561 12.93 -2.68 -34.95
N ALA A 562 11.77 -2.05 -35.15
CA ALA A 562 11.55 -0.64 -34.85
C ALA A 562 11.52 -0.36 -33.33
N ASP A 563 10.98 -1.28 -32.52
CA ASP A 563 10.99 -1.19 -31.06
C ASP A 563 12.39 -1.39 -30.47
N VAL A 564 13.15 -2.36 -30.96
CA VAL A 564 14.55 -2.55 -30.54
C VAL A 564 15.39 -1.31 -30.85
N ARG A 565 15.19 -0.68 -32.02
CA ARG A 565 15.85 0.58 -32.37
C ARG A 565 15.47 1.72 -31.44
N ARG A 566 14.20 1.84 -31.05
CA ARG A 566 13.74 2.85 -30.09
C ARG A 566 14.35 2.66 -28.71
N GLN A 567 14.42 1.41 -28.22
CA GLN A 567 15.01 1.09 -26.92
C GLN A 567 16.52 1.35 -26.86
N VAL A 568 17.24 1.09 -27.96
CA VAL A 568 18.68 1.41 -28.06
C VAL A 568 18.90 2.93 -28.12
N GLN A 569 18.01 3.67 -28.78
CA GLN A 569 18.10 5.14 -28.87
C GLN A 569 17.69 5.86 -27.57
N SER A 570 16.91 5.22 -26.70
CA SER A 570 16.49 5.77 -25.40
C SER A 570 17.37 5.35 -24.22
N ALA A 571 18.42 4.55 -24.46
CA ALA A 571 19.30 4.06 -23.40
C ALA A 571 20.42 5.08 -23.11
N ASP A 572 20.33 5.75 -21.95
CA ASP A 572 21.31 6.73 -21.49
C ASP A 572 22.51 6.12 -20.71
N ASP A 573 22.56 4.78 -20.57
CA ASP A 573 23.56 4.06 -19.77
C ASP A 573 24.36 3.04 -20.62
N GLU A 574 25.68 3.17 -20.60
CA GLU A 574 26.64 2.35 -21.33
C GLU A 574 26.55 0.85 -20.96
N ASN A 575 26.17 0.54 -19.71
CA ASN A 575 25.99 -0.85 -19.27
C ASN A 575 24.71 -1.47 -19.83
N MET A 576 23.66 -0.67 -20.00
CA MET A 576 22.40 -1.12 -20.59
C MET A 576 22.57 -1.42 -22.08
N LEU A 577 23.32 -0.57 -22.79
CA LEU A 577 23.70 -0.79 -24.19
C LEU A 577 24.54 -2.07 -24.39
N ARG A 578 25.52 -2.34 -23.51
CA ARG A 578 26.31 -3.58 -23.57
C ARG A 578 25.46 -4.83 -23.31
N CYS A 579 24.51 -4.76 -22.37
CA CYS A 579 23.59 -5.87 -22.11
C CYS A 579 22.66 -6.14 -23.29
N ILE A 580 22.12 -5.09 -23.92
CA ILE A 580 21.29 -5.22 -25.13
C ILE A 580 22.12 -5.85 -26.27
N MET A 581 23.37 -5.42 -26.47
CA MET A 581 24.26 -6.01 -27.48
C MET A 581 24.63 -7.47 -27.19
N GLN A 582 24.88 -7.83 -25.93
CA GLN A 582 25.13 -9.22 -25.55
C GLN A 582 23.90 -10.12 -25.76
N MET A 583 22.69 -9.61 -25.47
CA MET A 583 21.44 -10.34 -25.74
C MET A 583 21.18 -10.53 -27.24
N ILE A 584 21.56 -9.57 -28.07
CA ILE A 584 21.48 -9.68 -29.54
C ILE A 584 22.45 -10.76 -30.05
N ASN A 585 23.70 -10.76 -29.56
CA ASN A 585 24.71 -11.75 -29.97
C ASN A 585 24.42 -13.16 -29.45
N TYR A 586 23.84 -13.30 -28.25
CA TYR A 586 23.49 -14.60 -27.68
C TYR A 586 22.37 -15.31 -28.45
N ASN A 587 21.42 -14.55 -29.01
CA ASN A 587 20.32 -15.10 -29.80
C ASN A 587 20.65 -15.28 -31.29
N ASN A 588 21.83 -14.84 -31.74
CA ASN A 588 22.37 -15.05 -33.08
C ASN A 588 23.86 -15.41 -33.01
N PRO A 589 24.21 -16.62 -32.54
CA PRO A 589 25.60 -17.06 -32.52
C PRO A 589 26.12 -17.15 -33.96
N GLN A 590 27.24 -16.46 -34.24
CA GLN A 590 28.00 -16.68 -35.47
C GLN A 590 28.50 -18.14 -35.49
N PRO A 591 28.49 -18.82 -36.64
CA PRO A 591 28.94 -20.21 -36.70
C PRO A 591 30.48 -20.27 -36.55
N GLU A 592 30.97 -20.75 -35.42
CA GLU A 592 32.40 -21.05 -35.25
C GLU A 592 32.75 -22.40 -35.89
N SER A 593 33.75 -22.33 -36.78
CA SER A 593 34.61 -23.35 -37.37
C SER A 593 34.04 -24.75 -37.65
N ALA A 594 33.94 -25.03 -38.95
CA ALA A 594 33.66 -26.32 -39.55
C ALA A 594 34.55 -27.46 -39.04
N ASP A 595 33.91 -28.52 -38.54
CA ASP A 595 34.48 -29.86 -38.56
C ASP A 595 33.80 -30.70 -39.65
N LYS A 596 34.62 -31.42 -40.41
CA LYS A 596 34.28 -32.01 -41.71
C LYS A 596 33.60 -33.36 -41.52
N ASN A 597 32.29 -33.46 -41.77
CA ASN A 597 31.71 -34.70 -42.31
C ASN A 597 30.32 -34.46 -42.98
N PRO A 598 30.08 -34.89 -44.23
CA PRO A 598 28.83 -34.61 -44.93
C PRO A 598 27.84 -35.78 -44.81
N ALA A 599 26.78 -35.64 -44.01
CA ALA A 599 25.64 -36.55 -44.08
C ALA A 599 24.30 -35.87 -43.71
N LYS A 600 23.58 -35.48 -44.78
CA LYS A 600 22.12 -35.27 -44.97
C LYS A 600 21.31 -34.38 -44.00
N PRO A 601 20.39 -33.54 -44.54
CA PRO A 601 19.61 -32.59 -43.76
C PRO A 601 18.37 -33.24 -43.14
N ALA A 602 18.22 -33.13 -41.82
CA ALA A 602 16.95 -33.39 -41.14
C ALA A 602 16.16 -32.08 -40.99
N LYS A 603 14.91 -32.15 -41.42
CA LYS A 603 13.91 -31.08 -41.54
C LYS A 603 13.62 -30.35 -40.21
N GLY A 604 13.49 -29.03 -40.30
CA GLY A 604 12.49 -28.23 -39.57
C GLY A 604 12.51 -28.27 -38.04
N LYS A 605 13.47 -27.62 -37.40
CA LYS A 605 13.29 -27.07 -36.05
C LYS A 605 12.91 -25.59 -36.16
N LYS A 606 11.67 -25.26 -35.81
CA LYS A 606 11.27 -23.88 -35.47
C LYS A 606 11.95 -23.55 -34.14
N TYR A 607 12.93 -22.66 -34.15
CA TYR A 607 13.48 -22.08 -32.92
C TYR A 607 12.51 -21.01 -32.44
N PHE A 608 11.63 -21.38 -31.51
CA PHE A 608 10.86 -20.41 -30.73
C PHE A 608 11.78 -19.83 -29.64
N VAL A 609 12.13 -18.55 -29.75
CA VAL A 609 12.75 -17.81 -28.65
C VAL A 609 11.65 -16.99 -27.97
N ASN A 610 11.18 -17.47 -26.82
CA ASN A 610 10.25 -16.78 -25.94
C ASN A 610 11.03 -15.69 -25.16
N VAL A 611 10.91 -14.43 -25.56
CA VAL A 611 11.40 -13.28 -24.77
C VAL A 611 10.30 -12.80 -23.84
N LEU A 612 9.87 -13.67 -22.93
CA LEU A 612 9.06 -13.34 -21.76
C LEU A 612 9.52 -14.24 -20.60
N ASN A 613 10.78 -14.07 -20.20
CA ASN A 613 11.29 -14.62 -18.94
C ASN A 613 12.55 -13.85 -18.53
N ILE A 614 12.37 -12.69 -17.91
CA ILE A 614 13.47 -12.00 -17.23
C ILE A 614 13.45 -12.51 -15.79
N GLY A 615 14.32 -13.47 -15.52
CA GLY A 615 14.47 -14.02 -14.19
C GLY A 615 15.29 -15.28 -14.22
N HIS A 616 16.54 -15.19 -14.67
CA HIS A 616 17.66 -16.06 -14.29
C HIS A 616 18.88 -15.71 -15.15
N PHE A 617 19.76 -14.85 -14.62
CA PHE A 617 21.17 -14.81 -15.06
C PHE A 617 22.04 -14.78 -13.79
N PRO A 618 22.94 -15.77 -13.57
CA PRO A 618 23.57 -15.96 -12.27
C PRO A 618 24.69 -14.97 -11.90
N ASN A 619 25.07 -14.02 -12.76
CA ASN A 619 26.33 -13.25 -12.58
C ASN A 619 26.23 -11.74 -12.86
N CYS A 620 25.06 -11.13 -12.79
CA CYS A 620 24.92 -9.68 -12.96
C CYS A 620 24.41 -9.02 -11.67
N ASN A 621 25.34 -8.53 -10.84
CA ASN A 621 25.04 -7.67 -9.70
C ASN A 621 24.60 -6.28 -10.22
N PHE A 622 23.32 -5.96 -10.10
CA PHE A 622 22.81 -4.60 -10.30
C PHE A 622 22.85 -3.82 -8.98
N PRO A 623 23.38 -2.58 -8.94
CA PRO A 623 23.06 -1.65 -7.86
C PRO A 623 21.67 -1.06 -8.10
N SER A 624 20.85 -1.04 -7.05
CA SER A 624 19.49 -0.55 -7.04
C SER A 624 19.42 0.97 -7.30
N LYS A 625 18.89 1.37 -8.47
CA LYS A 625 18.09 2.58 -8.65
C LYS A 625 17.11 2.40 -9.80
#